data_AF-A0A8J3LM19-F1
#
_entry.id   AF-A0A8J3LM19-F1
#
_cell.length_a   1.000
_cell.length_b   1.000
_cell.length_c   1.000
_cell.angle_alpha   90.00
_cell.angle_beta   90.00
_cell.angle_gamma   90.00
#
_symmetry.space_group_name_H-M   'P 1'
#
loop_
_entity.id
_entity.type
_entity.pdbx_description
1 polymer ?
#
loop_
_entity_poly.entity_id
_entity_poly.type
_entity_poly.pdbx_seq_one_letter_code
_entity_poly.pdbx_strand_id
1 'polypeptide(L)' 'MTGSPAGLIEAQTSVCESFNGRFRDEFLACEQFHTLLEAQVPAEDWCVEYNTYRAHGSLDWLTPDAFHDQWITNRQPTLS' A
#
# COMPACT_ATOMS: atom_id res chain seq x y z
N MET A 1 1.51 -16.84 23.60
CA MET A 1 1.60 -17.02 22.14
C MET A 1 1.99 -15.69 21.52
N THR A 2 3.28 -15.40 21.44
CA THR A 2 3.79 -14.19 20.79
C THR A 2 3.98 -14.52 19.31
N GLY A 3 3.11 -14.03 18.44
CA GLY A 3 3.34 -14.11 16.99
C GLY A 3 4.70 -13.48 16.68
N SER A 4 5.55 -14.20 15.95
CA SER A 4 6.90 -13.74 15.62
C SER A 4 6.84 -12.39 14.89
N PRO A 5 7.56 -11.35 15.36
CA PRO A 5 7.55 -10.02 14.73
C PRO A 5 8.21 -10.01 13.34
N ALA A 6 8.97 -11.04 12.97
CA ALA A 6 9.61 -11.14 11.67
C ALA A 6 8.61 -11.15 10.51
N GLY A 7 7.49 -11.86 10.65
CA GLY A 7 6.45 -11.91 9.62
C GLY A 7 5.65 -10.61 9.45
N LEU A 8 5.76 -9.67 10.41
CA LEU A 8 5.19 -8.32 10.28
C LEU A 8 6.04 -7.46 9.35
N ILE A 9 7.34 -7.50 9.59
CA ILE A 9 8.32 -6.69 8.87
C ILE A 9 8.34 -7.11 7.40
N GLU A 10 8.36 -8.41 7.11
CA GLU A 10 8.43 -8.93 5.74
C GLU A 10 7.19 -8.59 4.89
N ALA A 11 5.99 -8.71 5.47
CA ALA A 11 4.75 -8.36 4.77
C ALA A 11 4.70 -6.85 4.47
N GLN A 12 5.10 -6.03 5.44
CA GLN A 12 5.10 -4.59 5.29
C GLN A 12 6.17 -4.10 4.29
N THR A 13 7.36 -4.71 4.27
CA THR A 13 8.38 -4.39 3.28
C THR A 13 7.94 -4.76 1.87
N SER A 14 7.29 -5.91 1.68
CA SER A 14 6.82 -6.35 0.36
C SER A 14 5.76 -5.41 -0.23
N VAL A 15 4.80 -4.95 0.60
CA VAL A 15 3.79 -3.96 0.16
C VAL A 15 4.47 -2.63 -0.20
N CYS A 16 5.39 -2.14 0.63
CA CYS A 16 6.14 -0.91 0.36
C CYS A 16 6.99 -0.98 -0.93
N GLU A 17 7.64 -2.13 -1.20
CA GLU A 17 8.40 -2.34 -2.43
C GLU A 17 7.51 -2.26 -3.67
N SER A 18 6.35 -2.93 -3.64
CA SER A 18 5.39 -2.90 -4.75
C SER A 18 4.84 -1.50 -5.00
N PHE A 19 4.52 -0.76 -3.92
CA PHE A 19 4.07 0.63 -3.98
C PHE A 19 5.13 1.52 -4.63
N ASN A 20 6.38 1.47 -4.15
CA ASN A 20 7.45 2.33 -4.64
C ASN A 20 7.74 2.09 -6.13
N GLY A 21 7.72 0.83 -6.58
CA GLY A 21 7.86 0.50 -8.00
C GLY A 21 6.74 1.10 -8.84
N ARG A 22 5.49 0.88 -8.44
CA ARG A 22 4.29 1.39 -9.12
C ARG A 22 4.25 2.92 -9.14
N PHE A 23 4.52 3.57 -8.01
CA PHE A 23 4.52 5.03 -7.92
C PHE A 23 5.57 5.65 -8.84
N ARG A 24 6.75 5.04 -8.92
CA ARG A 24 7.78 5.51 -9.84
C ARG A 24 7.36 5.33 -11.30
N ASP A 25 6.86 4.16 -11.66
CA ASP A 25 6.65 3.78 -13.06
C ASP A 25 5.31 4.31 -13.62
N GLU A 26 4.28 4.49 -12.79
CA GLU A 26 2.93 4.91 -13.21
C GLU A 26 2.59 6.37 -12.86
N PHE A 27 3.31 7.01 -11.94
CA PHE A 27 3.07 8.40 -11.56
C PHE A 27 4.26 9.29 -11.94
N LEU A 28 5.43 9.05 -11.34
CA LEU A 28 6.60 9.92 -11.55
C LEU A 28 7.17 9.85 -12.97
N ALA A 29 7.02 8.72 -13.68
CA ALA A 29 7.47 8.58 -15.06
C ALA A 29 6.51 9.20 -16.09
N CYS A 30 5.26 9.51 -15.70
CA CYS A 30 4.23 9.99 -16.62
C CYS A 30 4.27 11.50 -16.85
N GLU A 31 4.79 12.28 -15.90
CA GLU A 31 4.77 13.74 -15.95
C GLU A 31 6.06 14.36 -15.39
N GLN A 32 6.45 15.51 -15.93
CA GLN A 32 7.56 16.31 -15.41
C GLN A 32 7.03 17.46 -14.56
N PHE A 33 7.28 17.40 -13.26
CA PHE A 33 6.89 18.45 -12.32
C PHE A 33 7.99 19.52 -12.22
N HIS A 34 7.59 20.80 -12.18
CA HIS A 34 8.51 21.93 -12.06
C HIS A 34 8.71 22.34 -10.61
N THR A 35 7.77 22.00 -9.73
CA THR A 35 7.84 22.28 -8.30
C THR A 35 7.33 21.10 -7.47
N LEU A 36 7.76 21.02 -6.21
CA LEU A 36 7.25 20.01 -5.29
C LEU A 36 5.75 20.16 -5.02
N LEU A 37 5.26 21.40 -4.94
CA LEU A 37 3.84 21.68 -4.66
C LEU A 37 2.94 21.17 -5.79
N GLU A 38 3.38 21.30 -7.04
CA GLU A 38 2.70 20.76 -8.21
C GLU A 38 2.61 19.23 -8.17
N ALA A 39 3.65 18.55 -7.68
CA ALA A 39 3.67 17.10 -7.55
C ALA A 39 2.84 16.58 -6.36
N GLN A 40 2.72 17.36 -5.27
CA GLN A 40 2.08 16.92 -4.02
C GLN A 40 0.61 16.59 -4.18
N VAL A 41 -0.16 17.51 -4.77
CA VAL A 41 -1.62 17.33 -4.94
C VAL A 41 -1.96 16.06 -5.74
N PRO A 42 -1.43 15.85 -6.96
CA PRO A 42 -1.74 14.64 -7.72
C PRO A 42 -1.10 13.37 -7.11
N ALA A 43 -0.01 13.50 -6.35
CA ALA A 43 0.55 12.37 -5.62
C ALA A 43 -0.37 11.90 -4.49
N GLU A 44 -1.00 12.82 -3.76
CA GLU A 44 -1.99 12.48 -2.72
C GLU A 44 -3.19 11.74 -3.32
N ASP A 45 -3.73 12.26 -4.43
CA ASP A 45 -4.84 11.62 -5.14
C ASP A 45 -4.45 10.22 -5.64
N TRP A 46 -3.24 10.07 -6.21
CA TRP A 46 -2.74 8.77 -6.65
C TRP A 46 -2.56 7.80 -5.49
N CYS A 47 -2.02 8.25 -4.35
CA CYS A 47 -1.88 7.42 -3.15
C CYS A 47 -3.23 6.91 -2.66
N VAL A 48 -4.23 7.79 -2.61
CA VAL A 48 -5.60 7.43 -2.26
C VAL A 48 -6.15 6.41 -3.26
N GLU A 49 -5.96 6.64 -4.57
CA GLU A 49 -6.40 5.71 -5.62
C GLU A 49 -5.80 4.30 -5.43
N TYR A 50 -4.47 4.23 -5.26
CA TYR A 50 -3.72 2.99 -5.10
C TYR A 50 -4.13 2.20 -3.86
N ASN A 51 -4.31 2.88 -2.73
CA ASN A 51 -4.58 2.25 -1.44
C ASN A 51 -6.05 1.85 -1.25
N THR A 52 -6.99 2.57 -1.87
CA THR A 52 -8.43 2.41 -1.55
C THR A 52 -9.30 1.91 -2.70
N TYR A 53 -8.90 2.11 -3.97
CA TYR A 53 -9.73 1.76 -5.13
C TYR A 53 -9.12 0.66 -6.00
N ARG A 54 -7.79 0.57 -6.09
CA ARG A 54 -7.12 -0.40 -6.98
C ARG A 54 -6.95 -1.76 -6.31
N ALA A 55 -7.53 -2.78 -6.93
CA ALA A 55 -7.30 -4.17 -6.57
C ALA A 55 -5.96 -4.67 -7.12
N HIS A 56 -5.18 -5.37 -6.31
CA HIS A 56 -3.86 -5.88 -6.69
C HIS A 56 -3.86 -7.40 -6.73
N GLY A 57 -3.42 -7.99 -7.85
CA GLY A 57 -3.37 -9.45 -8.00
C GLY A 57 -2.44 -10.14 -7.00
N SER A 58 -1.41 -9.45 -6.49
CA SER A 58 -0.53 -9.95 -5.42
C SER A 58 -1.17 -9.93 -4.04
N LEU A 59 -2.31 -9.26 -3.87
CA LEU A 59 -3.09 -9.15 -2.64
C LEU A 59 -4.44 -9.88 -2.76
N ASP A 60 -4.50 -10.95 -3.56
CA ASP A 60 -5.74 -11.69 -3.84
C ASP A 60 -6.89 -10.81 -4.35
N TRP A 61 -6.56 -9.82 -5.18
CA TRP A 61 -7.49 -8.82 -5.71
C TRP A 61 -8.12 -7.90 -4.64
N LEU A 62 -7.50 -7.80 -3.47
CA LEU A 62 -7.82 -6.78 -2.48
C LEU A 62 -7.07 -5.48 -2.78
N THR A 63 -7.62 -4.38 -2.27
CA THR A 63 -6.89 -3.12 -2.14
C THR A 63 -5.89 -3.24 -0.98
N PRO A 64 -4.84 -2.41 -0.93
CA PRO A 64 -3.90 -2.41 0.19
C PRO A 64 -4.59 -2.21 1.55
N ASP A 65 -5.60 -1.33 1.62
CA ASP A 65 -6.36 -1.10 2.85
C ASP A 65 -7.21 -2.33 3.25
N ALA A 66 -7.90 -2.96 2.29
CA ALA A 66 -8.68 -4.16 2.56
C ALA A 66 -7.79 -5.35 2.98
N PHE A 67 -6.61 -5.48 2.35
CA PHE A 67 -5.62 -6.47 2.74
C PHE A 67 -5.10 -6.22 4.17
N HIS A 68 -4.82 -4.96 4.51
CA HIS A 68 -4.42 -4.56 5.86
C HIS A 68 -5.48 -4.91 6.91
N ASP A 69 -6.75 -4.58 6.65
CA ASP A 69 -7.86 -4.88 7.57
C ASP A 69 -8.08 -6.39 7.74
N GLN A 70 -8.01 -7.15 6.65
CA GLN A 70 -8.07 -8.60 6.68
C GLN A 70 -6.91 -9.19 7.49
N TRP A 71 -5.71 -8.65 7.29
CA TRP A 71 -4.51 -9.08 7.98
C TRP A 71 -4.58 -8.81 9.49
N ILE A 72 -5.08 -7.65 9.91
CA ILE A 72 -5.35 -7.32 11.32
C ILE A 72 -6.36 -8.30 11.90
N THR A 73 -7.49 -8.48 11.23
CA THR A 73 -8.60 -9.36 11.67
C THR A 73 -8.13 -10.80 11.87
N ASN A 74 -7.32 -11.32 10.95
CA ASN A 74 -6.83 -12.70 11.01
C ASN A 74 -5.78 -12.92 12.12
N ARG A 75 -5.12 -11.86 12.60
CA ARG A 75 -4.03 -11.95 13.60
C ARG A 75 -4.40 -11.42 14.98
N GLN A 76 -5.50 -10.69 15.08
CA GLN A 76 -6.14 -10.34 16.34
C GLN A 76 -7.55 -10.96 16.35
N PRO A 77 -7.71 -12.24 16.76
CA PRO A 77 -9.04 -12.73 17.06
C PRO A 77 -9.59 -11.80 18.14
N THR A 78 -10.75 -11.20 17.85
CA THR A 78 -11.46 -10.29 18.74
C THR A 78 -11.41 -10.85 20.16
N LEU A 79 -10.84 -10.10 21.11
CA LEU A 79 -10.90 -10.46 22.53
C LEU A 79 -12.37 -10.39 22.93
N SER A 80 -13.05 -11.54 23.00
CA SER A 80 -14.34 -11.66 23.70
C SER A 80 -14.10 -11.87 25.18
#